data_AF-A0A086ZXS7-F1
#
_entry.id   AF-A0A086ZXS7-F1
#
_cell.length_a   1.000
_cell.length_b   1.000
_cell.length_c   1.000
_cell.angle_alpha   90.00
_cell.angle_beta   90.00
_cell.angle_gamma   90.00
#
_symmetry.space_group_name_H-M   'P 1'
#
loop_
_entity.id
_entity.type
_entity.pdbx_description
1 polymer ?
#
loop_
_entity_poly.entity_id
_entity_poly.type
_entity_poly.pdbx_seq_one_letter_code
_entity_poly.pdbx_strand_id
1 'polypeptide(L)'
;MVKRVFKMWMRYSALTITIGVFFSVAACGIAGKTFESEKNSAEKIAPLTDIWREELAGHDLSEFERSVLERAVKTGRIDQNDYEQAHAKYLQCMTAAGYDQLKYNKMPDGLYKLSDDSVTDANYFDKSVECSEGTTRVIEADFRDQQDNPDRYKDPGIVAVQCLRDAGKVDKDYTAAEFNKSVKEVAAGANPQDAFAFPVSGSDSQVIYCLSLGGLSLSGDFDSEG
;
A
#
# COMPACT_ATOMS: atom_id res chain seq x y z
N MET A 1 54.02 -66.57 -28.33
CA MET A 1 52.62 -66.65 -27.86
C MET A 1 51.77 -65.71 -28.70
N VAL A 2 50.73 -66.27 -29.36
CA VAL A 2 49.51 -65.63 -29.92
C VAL A 2 49.71 -64.39 -30.81
N LYS A 3 49.95 -64.49 -32.12
CA LYS A 3 48.98 -64.60 -33.25
C LYS A 3 47.67 -63.81 -33.08
N ARG A 4 47.46 -62.75 -33.87
CA ARG A 4 46.42 -62.69 -34.94
C ARG A 4 46.40 -61.38 -35.72
N VAL A 5 46.56 -61.54 -37.03
CA VAL A 5 46.27 -60.60 -38.13
C VAL A 5 44.75 -60.48 -38.32
N PHE A 6 44.27 -59.32 -38.80
CA PHE A 6 43.15 -59.07 -39.74
C PHE A 6 42.65 -57.62 -39.52
N LYS A 7 42.08 -56.84 -40.43
CA LYS A 7 41.96 -56.78 -41.90
C LYS A 7 41.16 -55.48 -42.14
N MET A 8 41.68 -54.62 -43.02
CA MET A 8 41.06 -53.39 -43.49
C MET A 8 39.65 -53.62 -44.06
N TRP A 9 38.63 -52.94 -43.54
CA TRP A 9 37.34 -52.73 -44.19
C TRP A 9 36.87 -51.28 -44.01
N MET A 10 36.98 -50.53 -45.10
CA MET A 10 36.33 -49.25 -45.35
C MET A 10 34.81 -49.46 -45.43
N ARG A 11 34.02 -48.70 -44.68
CA ARG A 11 32.56 -48.61 -44.86
C ARG A 11 32.15 -47.15 -44.88
N TYR A 12 31.79 -46.70 -46.07
CA TYR A 12 30.95 -45.52 -46.30
C TYR A 12 29.65 -45.66 -45.49
N SER A 13 29.21 -44.58 -44.85
CA SER A 13 27.84 -44.47 -44.35
C SER A 13 27.37 -43.03 -44.50
N ALA A 14 26.12 -42.94 -44.92
CA ALA A 14 25.54 -41.87 -45.70
C ALA A 14 25.18 -40.63 -44.88
N LEU A 15 25.24 -39.52 -45.59
CA LEU A 15 24.64 -38.23 -45.30
C LEU A 15 23.12 -38.39 -45.06
N THR A 16 22.63 -37.99 -43.89
CA THR A 16 21.21 -37.66 -43.67
C THR A 16 21.11 -36.26 -43.10
N ILE A 17 20.79 -35.30 -43.97
CA ILE A 17 20.43 -33.93 -43.62
C ILE A 17 18.99 -33.99 -43.08
N THR A 18 18.81 -33.86 -41.77
CA THR A 18 17.51 -33.59 -41.17
C THR A 18 17.24 -32.10 -41.23
N ILE A 19 16.35 -31.69 -42.14
CA ILE A 19 15.75 -30.36 -42.15
C ILE A 19 14.82 -30.29 -40.94
N GLY A 20 15.31 -29.74 -39.83
CA GLY A 20 14.49 -29.37 -38.69
C GLY A 20 13.61 -28.19 -39.05
N VAL A 21 12.34 -28.46 -39.37
CA VAL A 21 11.30 -27.43 -39.45
C VAL A 21 11.08 -26.90 -38.04
N PHE A 22 11.74 -25.79 -37.71
CA PHE A 22 11.40 -24.99 -36.54
C PHE A 22 10.02 -24.38 -36.79
N PHE A 23 8.98 -25.01 -36.23
CA PHE A 23 7.71 -24.36 -35.98
C PHE A 23 7.95 -23.26 -34.94
N SER A 24 8.25 -22.04 -35.39
CA SER A 24 8.08 -20.84 -34.58
C SER A 24 6.59 -20.70 -34.33
N VAL A 25 6.11 -21.27 -33.23
CA VAL A 25 4.82 -20.91 -32.67
C VAL A 25 4.98 -19.47 -32.20
N ALA A 26 4.50 -18.53 -33.01
CA ALA A 26 4.23 -17.18 -32.54
C ALA A 26 3.13 -17.32 -31.48
N ALA A 27 3.55 -17.54 -30.24
CA ALA A 27 2.72 -17.31 -29.09
C ALA A 27 2.42 -15.81 -29.10
N CYS A 28 1.28 -15.46 -29.70
CA CYS A 28 0.62 -14.20 -29.44
C CYS A 28 0.22 -14.26 -27.97
N GLY A 29 1.19 -13.96 -27.10
CA GLY A 29 0.94 -13.80 -25.68
C GLY A 29 -0.07 -12.68 -25.56
N ILE A 30 -1.27 -13.01 -25.11
CA ILE A 30 -2.04 -12.08 -24.32
C ILE A 30 -1.13 -11.80 -23.13
N ALA A 31 -0.28 -10.80 -23.25
CA ALA A 31 0.55 -10.33 -22.16
C ALA A 31 -0.45 -9.80 -21.14
N GLY A 32 -0.85 -10.65 -20.20
CA GLY A 32 -1.51 -10.21 -18.98
C GLY A 32 -0.63 -9.10 -18.43
N LYS A 33 -1.20 -7.89 -18.30
CA LYS A 33 -0.45 -6.77 -17.74
C LYS A 33 -0.02 -7.21 -16.35
N THR A 34 1.28 -7.24 -16.10
CA THR A 34 1.77 -7.53 -14.76
C THR A 34 1.57 -6.31 -13.89
N PHE A 35 1.44 -6.50 -12.57
CA PHE A 35 1.36 -5.38 -11.64
C PHE A 35 2.55 -4.40 -11.78
N GLU A 36 3.75 -4.91 -12.03
CA GLU A 36 4.92 -4.04 -12.27
C GLU A 36 4.76 -3.18 -13.54
N SER A 37 4.14 -3.72 -14.59
CA SER A 37 3.82 -2.95 -15.78
C SER A 37 2.78 -1.88 -15.49
N GLU A 38 1.80 -2.15 -14.62
CA GLU A 38 0.80 -1.17 -14.20
C GLU A 38 1.46 -0.05 -13.40
N LYS A 39 2.23 -0.38 -12.35
CA LYS A 39 3.01 0.58 -11.55
C LYS A 39 3.89 1.50 -12.38
N ASN A 40 4.63 0.94 -13.34
CA ASN A 40 5.57 1.70 -14.17
C ASN A 40 4.88 2.65 -15.17
N SER A 41 3.62 2.35 -15.54
CA SER A 41 2.83 3.17 -16.46
C SER A 41 1.81 4.08 -15.77
N ALA A 42 1.69 3.97 -14.45
CA ALA A 42 0.67 4.65 -13.67
C ALA A 42 0.94 6.16 -13.58
N GLU A 43 -0.15 6.93 -13.67
CA GLU A 43 -0.11 8.35 -13.32
C GLU A 43 0.16 8.53 -11.83
N LYS A 44 0.96 9.54 -11.50
CA LYS A 44 1.22 9.98 -10.13
C LYS A 44 0.61 11.35 -9.89
N ILE A 45 0.12 11.58 -8.68
CA ILE A 45 -0.22 12.92 -8.21
C ILE A 45 1.06 13.67 -7.80
N ALA A 46 0.95 14.96 -7.50
CA ALA A 46 2.10 15.78 -7.10
C ALA A 46 2.88 15.12 -5.94
N PRO A 47 4.22 15.24 -5.87
CA PRO A 47 4.99 14.70 -4.76
C PRO A 47 4.64 15.43 -3.44
N LEU A 48 4.85 14.78 -2.29
CA LEU A 48 4.49 15.37 -0.98
C LEU A 48 5.28 16.65 -0.71
N THR A 49 6.52 16.73 -1.19
CA THR A 49 7.33 17.94 -1.04
C THR A 49 6.74 19.18 -1.71
N ASP A 50 5.89 19.01 -2.72
CA ASP A 50 5.20 20.14 -3.36
C ASP A 50 4.01 20.59 -2.51
N ILE A 51 3.27 19.64 -1.92
CA ILE A 51 2.20 19.92 -0.96
C ILE A 51 2.74 20.68 0.25
N TRP A 52 3.80 20.18 0.89
CA TRP A 52 4.40 20.84 2.05
C TRP A 52 4.95 22.23 1.72
N ARG A 53 5.43 22.46 0.49
CA ARG A 53 5.85 23.81 0.05
C ARG A 53 4.68 24.77 -0.08
N GLU A 54 3.54 24.29 -0.56
CA GLU A 54 2.30 25.07 -0.64
C GLU A 54 1.79 25.43 0.76
N GLU A 55 1.77 24.48 1.69
CA GLU A 55 1.38 24.71 3.08
C GLU A 55 2.32 25.70 3.78
N LEU A 56 3.63 25.58 3.56
CA LEU A 56 4.62 26.53 4.08
C LEU A 56 4.41 27.95 3.56
N ALA A 57 3.87 28.11 2.34
CA ALA A 57 3.52 29.42 1.79
C ALA A 57 2.25 30.01 2.44
N GLY A 58 1.44 29.20 3.11
CA GLY A 58 0.30 29.62 3.91
C GLY A 58 0.68 30.29 5.23
N HIS A 59 -0.30 30.95 5.84
CA HIS A 59 -0.15 31.69 7.10
C HIS A 59 -0.64 30.93 8.35
N ASP A 60 -1.33 29.81 8.17
CA ASP A 60 -2.06 29.11 9.25
C ASP A 60 -1.25 28.00 9.95
N LEU A 61 0.08 28.06 9.86
CA LEU A 61 0.97 27.10 10.53
C LEU A 61 1.55 27.69 11.81
N SER A 62 1.54 26.89 12.88
CA SER A 62 2.35 27.16 14.06
C SER A 62 3.86 27.11 13.74
N GLU A 63 4.68 27.68 14.62
CA GLU A 63 6.15 27.57 14.51
C GLU A 63 6.62 26.10 14.52
N PHE A 64 5.94 25.24 15.29
CA PHE A 64 6.26 23.83 15.37
C PHE A 64 6.00 23.13 14.03
N GLU A 65 4.78 23.23 13.49
CA GLU A 65 4.40 22.63 12.21
C GLU A 65 5.29 23.14 11.08
N ARG A 66 5.53 24.45 11.01
CA ARG A 66 6.42 25.07 10.04
C ARG A 66 7.81 24.44 10.08
N SER A 67 8.40 24.27 11.27
CA SER A 67 9.73 23.67 11.39
C SER A 67 9.77 22.21 10.92
N VAL A 68 8.69 21.45 11.16
CA VAL A 68 8.57 20.05 10.72
C VAL A 68 8.50 20.01 9.20
N LEU A 69 7.63 20.82 8.58
CA LEU A 69 7.48 20.84 7.12
C LEU A 69 8.75 21.35 6.42
N GLU A 70 9.46 22.34 6.99
CA GLU A 70 10.76 22.77 6.46
C GLU A 70 11.80 21.63 6.43
N ARG A 71 11.84 20.81 7.50
CA ARG A 71 12.68 19.61 7.54
C ARG A 71 12.21 18.59 6.50
N ALA A 72 10.90 18.32 6.44
CA ALA A 72 10.31 17.34 5.54
C ALA A 72 10.57 17.68 4.07
N VAL A 73 10.46 18.95 3.70
CA VAL A 73 10.80 19.44 2.35
C VAL A 73 12.28 19.21 2.01
N LYS A 74 13.17 19.34 3.00
CA LYS A 74 14.61 19.12 2.81
C LYS A 74 14.98 17.64 2.72
N THR A 75 14.34 16.80 3.51
CA THR A 75 14.62 15.35 3.61
C THR A 75 13.80 14.51 2.62
N GLY A 76 12.73 15.08 2.06
CA GLY A 76 11.74 14.39 1.23
C GLY A 76 10.72 13.57 2.03
N ARG A 77 10.70 13.67 3.36
CA ARG A 77 9.81 12.90 4.25
C ARG A 77 9.64 13.54 5.62
N ILE A 78 8.44 13.44 6.19
CA ILE A 78 8.22 13.68 7.62
C ILE A 78 8.83 12.51 8.40
N ASP A 79 9.73 12.82 9.33
CA ASP A 79 10.35 11.84 10.21
C ASP A 79 9.35 11.34 11.27
N GLN A 80 9.41 10.05 11.62
CA GLN A 80 8.57 9.47 12.69
C GLN A 80 8.67 10.26 13.99
N ASN A 81 9.87 10.74 14.35
CA ASN A 81 10.09 11.53 15.56
C ASN A 81 9.41 12.91 15.49
N ASP A 82 9.22 13.50 14.31
CA ASP A 82 8.47 14.73 14.15
C ASP A 82 6.97 14.50 14.37
N TYR A 83 6.44 13.38 13.85
CA TYR A 83 5.07 12.94 14.15
C TYR A 83 4.87 12.64 15.65
N GLU A 84 5.78 11.90 16.28
CA GLU A 84 5.69 11.56 17.71
C GLU A 84 5.72 12.81 18.60
N GLN A 85 6.52 13.82 18.23
CA GLN A 85 6.50 15.12 18.92
C GLN A 85 5.19 15.88 18.73
N ALA A 86 4.60 15.84 17.53
CA ALA A 86 3.29 16.44 17.27
C ALA A 86 2.22 15.79 18.17
N HIS A 87 2.19 14.46 18.19
CA HIS A 87 1.27 13.69 19.02
C HIS A 87 1.49 13.97 20.52
N ALA A 88 2.73 14.05 20.99
CA ALA A 88 3.03 14.38 22.38
C ALA A 88 2.51 15.79 22.78
N LYS A 89 2.62 16.79 21.90
CA LYS A 89 2.07 18.13 22.14
C LYS A 89 0.54 18.13 22.20
N TYR A 90 -0.10 17.39 21.30
CA TYR A 90 -1.54 17.16 21.34
C TYR A 90 -1.97 16.53 22.67
N LEU A 91 -1.31 15.46 23.11
CA LEU A 91 -1.62 14.80 24.39
C LEU A 91 -1.40 15.72 25.60
N GLN A 92 -0.38 16.58 25.56
CA GLN A 92 -0.15 17.58 26.61
C GLN A 92 -1.33 18.54 26.72
N CYS A 93 -1.86 19.02 25.59
CA CYS A 93 -3.05 19.87 25.57
C CYS A 93 -4.30 19.13 26.07
N MET A 94 -4.53 17.89 25.60
CA MET A 94 -5.66 17.07 26.03
C MET A 94 -5.64 16.77 27.53
N THR A 95 -4.45 16.49 28.08
CA THR A 95 -4.23 16.31 29.52
C THR A 95 -4.59 17.58 30.29
N ALA A 96 -4.15 18.75 29.81
CA ALA A 96 -4.49 20.04 30.42
C ALA A 96 -6.00 20.36 30.34
N ALA A 97 -6.69 19.84 29.32
CA ALA A 97 -8.14 19.93 29.16
C ALA A 97 -8.93 18.91 30.00
N GLY A 98 -8.26 18.04 30.76
CA GLY A 98 -8.89 17.06 31.66
C GLY A 98 -9.03 15.65 31.08
N TYR A 99 -8.40 15.35 29.94
CA TYR A 99 -8.40 14.03 29.31
C TYR A 99 -7.07 13.29 29.51
N ASP A 100 -6.67 13.09 30.77
CA ASP A 100 -5.43 12.41 31.16
C ASP A 100 -5.49 10.88 31.08
N GLN A 101 -6.69 10.32 30.84
CA GLN A 101 -6.92 8.87 30.76
C GLN A 101 -7.17 8.34 29.34
N LEU A 102 -6.96 9.15 28.31
CA LEU A 102 -7.07 8.70 26.92
C LEU A 102 -5.99 7.65 26.62
N LYS A 103 -6.37 6.62 25.87
CA LYS A 103 -5.48 5.54 25.47
C LYS A 103 -5.35 5.53 23.96
N TYR A 104 -4.13 5.35 23.47
CA TYR A 104 -3.84 5.31 22.05
C TYR A 104 -3.09 4.03 21.70
N ASN A 105 -3.48 3.41 20.59
CA ASN A 105 -2.80 2.26 20.01
C ASN A 105 -1.94 2.73 18.83
N LYS A 106 -0.67 2.32 18.78
CA LYS A 106 0.20 2.57 17.63
C LYS A 106 -0.11 1.56 16.52
N MET A 107 -0.53 2.06 15.38
CA MET A 107 -0.91 1.31 14.19
C MET A 107 0.33 0.89 13.38
N PRO A 108 0.23 -0.09 12.46
CA PRO A 108 1.37 -0.55 11.64
C PRO A 108 2.01 0.53 10.75
N ASP A 109 1.23 1.52 10.35
CA ASP A 109 1.68 2.73 9.63
C ASP A 109 2.46 3.71 10.53
N GLY A 110 2.54 3.45 11.84
CA GLY A 110 3.23 4.27 12.82
C GLY A 110 2.39 5.41 13.40
N LEU A 111 1.12 5.55 13.00
CA LEU A 111 0.17 6.51 13.57
C LEU A 111 -0.46 6.02 14.86
N TYR A 112 -0.93 6.94 15.69
CA TYR A 112 -1.68 6.66 16.91
C TYR A 112 -3.18 6.77 16.64
N LYS A 113 -3.92 5.72 16.99
CA LYS A 113 -5.38 5.71 16.96
C LYS A 113 -5.91 5.71 18.39
N LEU A 114 -6.94 6.53 18.65
CA LEU A 114 -7.66 6.46 19.92
C LEU A 114 -8.23 5.04 20.12
N SER A 115 -7.97 4.47 21.28
CA SER A 115 -8.47 3.15 21.64
C SER A 115 -9.94 3.21 22.03
N ASP A 116 -10.71 2.19 21.67
CA ASP A 116 -12.16 2.09 21.93
C ASP A 116 -12.50 2.04 23.44
N ASP A 117 -11.51 1.72 24.29
CA ASP A 117 -11.64 1.72 25.75
C ASP A 117 -11.29 3.08 26.39
N SER A 118 -11.03 4.12 25.59
CA SER A 118 -10.85 5.48 26.07
C SER A 118 -12.16 6.07 26.55
N VAL A 119 -12.14 6.72 27.71
CA VAL A 119 -13.32 7.42 28.24
C VAL A 119 -13.34 8.83 27.67
N THR A 120 -14.36 9.14 26.88
CA THR A 120 -14.61 10.46 26.30
C THR A 120 -15.98 10.99 26.74
N ASP A 121 -16.18 12.30 26.69
CA ASP A 121 -17.47 12.95 26.95
C ASP A 121 -17.93 13.78 25.73
N ALA A 122 -19.02 14.52 25.87
CA ALA A 122 -19.57 15.33 24.79
C ALA A 122 -18.63 16.47 24.33
N ASN A 123 -17.70 16.92 25.19
CA ASN A 123 -16.78 18.02 24.88
C ASN A 123 -15.46 17.53 24.28
N TYR A 124 -15.22 16.22 24.29
CA TYR A 124 -13.95 15.62 23.82
C TYR A 124 -13.62 16.05 22.40
N PHE A 125 -14.60 16.03 21.50
CA PHE A 125 -14.37 16.37 20.09
C PHE A 125 -13.89 17.81 19.92
N ASP A 126 -14.56 18.77 20.57
CA ASP A 126 -14.19 20.18 20.50
C ASP A 126 -12.78 20.40 21.05
N LYS A 127 -12.45 19.74 22.18
CA LYS A 127 -11.10 19.80 22.77
C LYS A 127 -10.05 19.11 21.91
N SER A 128 -10.39 18.01 21.26
CA SER A 128 -9.49 17.34 20.33
C SER A 128 -9.18 18.22 19.12
N VAL A 129 -10.18 18.92 18.57
CA VAL A 129 -9.95 19.88 17.47
C VAL A 129 -9.06 21.01 17.96
N GLU A 130 -9.42 21.66 19.06
CA GLU A 130 -8.62 22.76 19.66
C GLU A 130 -7.17 22.34 19.92
N CYS A 131 -6.94 21.15 20.48
CA CYS A 131 -5.61 20.65 20.79
C CYS A 131 -4.82 20.17 19.57
N SER A 132 -5.50 19.82 18.46
CA SER A 132 -4.84 19.41 17.22
C SER A 132 -4.28 20.58 16.41
N GLU A 133 -4.88 21.77 16.56
CA GLU A 133 -4.40 22.98 15.91
C GLU A 133 -2.99 23.33 16.40
N GLY A 134 -2.07 23.59 15.46
CA GLY A 134 -0.68 23.87 15.81
C GLY A 134 0.14 22.65 16.24
N THR A 135 -0.43 21.44 16.19
CA THR A 135 0.24 20.21 16.63
C THR A 135 0.10 19.09 15.60
N THR A 136 -0.96 18.28 15.68
CA THR A 136 -1.17 17.08 14.87
C THR A 136 -1.99 17.35 13.62
N ARG A 137 -2.79 18.42 13.54
CA ARG A 137 -3.75 18.59 12.43
C ARG A 137 -3.10 18.48 11.05
N VAL A 138 -2.04 19.25 10.81
CA VAL A 138 -1.30 19.22 9.55
C VAL A 138 -0.34 18.03 9.52
N ILE A 139 0.49 17.88 10.57
CA ILE A 139 1.56 16.88 10.59
C ILE A 139 1.06 15.44 10.51
N GLU A 140 -0.02 15.09 11.20
CA GLU A 140 -0.59 13.75 11.15
C GLU A 140 -1.27 13.47 9.80
N ALA A 141 -1.95 14.46 9.22
CA ALA A 141 -2.57 14.30 7.90
C ALA A 141 -1.51 14.02 6.82
N ASP A 142 -0.44 14.83 6.78
CA ASP A 142 0.66 14.64 5.84
C ASP A 142 1.45 13.35 6.10
N PHE A 143 1.67 13.03 7.38
CA PHE A 143 2.36 11.82 7.74
C PHE A 143 1.54 10.60 7.31
N ARG A 144 0.22 10.61 7.50
CA ARG A 144 -0.66 9.55 6.99
C ARG A 144 -0.58 9.41 5.48
N ASP A 145 -0.71 10.51 4.74
CA ASP A 145 -0.61 10.50 3.27
C ASP A 145 0.73 9.91 2.78
N GLN A 146 1.81 10.16 3.53
CA GLN A 146 3.13 9.56 3.29
C GLN A 146 3.15 8.06 3.53
N GLN A 147 2.54 7.56 4.62
CA GLN A 147 2.55 6.13 4.92
C GLN A 147 1.65 5.36 3.96
N ASP A 148 0.48 5.91 3.66
CA ASP A 148 -0.54 5.26 2.86
C ASP A 148 -0.16 5.21 1.37
N ASN A 149 0.46 6.27 0.83
CA ASN A 149 0.80 6.34 -0.60
C ASN A 149 2.16 7.04 -0.84
N PRO A 150 3.28 6.45 -0.39
CA PRO A 150 4.60 7.09 -0.47
C PRO A 150 5.04 7.37 -1.92
N ASP A 151 4.60 6.54 -2.86
CA ASP A 151 4.91 6.67 -4.29
C ASP A 151 3.96 7.60 -5.05
N ARG A 152 2.92 8.13 -4.39
CA ARG A 152 1.92 9.07 -4.93
C ARG A 152 1.20 8.57 -6.18
N TYR A 153 0.83 7.29 -6.21
CA TYR A 153 0.01 6.75 -7.28
C TYR A 153 -1.40 7.37 -7.27
N LYS A 154 -1.90 7.75 -8.44
CA LYS A 154 -3.26 8.28 -8.61
C LYS A 154 -4.32 7.18 -8.60
N ASP A 155 -3.95 5.97 -9.01
CA ASP A 155 -4.81 4.79 -8.94
C ASP A 155 -4.74 4.16 -7.54
N PRO A 156 -5.82 4.24 -6.73
CA PRO A 156 -5.83 3.66 -5.39
C PRO A 156 -5.74 2.12 -5.43
N GLY A 157 -6.12 1.47 -6.54
CA GLY A 157 -5.94 0.03 -6.71
C GLY A 157 -4.46 -0.39 -6.72
N ILE A 158 -3.57 0.47 -7.23
CA ILE A 158 -2.12 0.22 -7.15
C ILE A 158 -1.64 0.25 -5.71
N VAL A 159 -2.13 1.22 -4.92
CA VAL A 159 -1.77 1.37 -3.51
C VAL A 159 -2.23 0.15 -2.71
N ALA A 160 -3.50 -0.26 -2.87
CA ALA A 160 -4.07 -1.41 -2.21
C ALA A 160 -3.34 -2.72 -2.55
N VAL A 161 -3.09 -2.98 -3.83
CA VAL A 161 -2.41 -4.20 -4.26
C VAL A 161 -0.95 -4.22 -3.81
N GLN A 162 -0.26 -3.08 -3.79
CA GLN A 162 1.08 -3.00 -3.20
C GLN A 162 1.06 -3.42 -1.73
N CYS A 163 0.15 -2.87 -0.93
CA CYS A 163 -0.03 -3.22 0.48
C CYS A 163 -0.34 -4.72 0.67
N LEU A 164 -1.26 -5.27 -0.13
CA LEU A 164 -1.63 -6.70 -0.06
C LEU A 164 -0.45 -7.61 -0.42
N ARG A 165 0.34 -7.24 -1.42
CA ARG A 165 1.53 -8.00 -1.85
C ARG A 165 2.63 -7.95 -0.81
N ASP A 166 2.92 -6.79 -0.23
CA ASP A 166 3.94 -6.63 0.81
C ASP A 166 3.57 -7.39 2.09
N ALA A 167 2.28 -7.49 2.39
CA ALA A 167 1.74 -8.29 3.48
C ALA A 167 1.64 -9.80 3.17
N GLY A 168 1.97 -10.24 1.95
CA GLY A 168 1.88 -11.63 1.52
C GLY A 168 0.45 -12.18 1.47
N LYS A 169 -0.55 -11.31 1.27
CA LYS A 169 -1.98 -11.67 1.26
C LYS A 169 -2.50 -12.09 -0.11
N VAL A 170 -1.79 -11.71 -1.16
CA VAL A 170 -2.15 -12.02 -2.56
C VAL A 170 -0.92 -12.50 -3.32
N ASP A 171 -1.16 -13.22 -4.41
CA ASP A 171 -0.10 -13.68 -5.29
C ASP A 171 0.61 -12.52 -6.00
N LYS A 172 1.87 -12.76 -6.39
CA LYS A 172 2.73 -11.74 -7.04
C LYS A 172 2.21 -11.26 -8.40
N ASP A 173 1.29 -12.01 -9.01
CA ASP A 173 0.66 -11.70 -10.29
C ASP A 173 -0.69 -11.01 -10.14
N TYR A 174 -1.22 -10.87 -8.92
CA TYR A 174 -2.42 -10.08 -8.67
C TYR A 174 -2.19 -8.60 -9.00
N THR A 175 -3.14 -8.01 -9.72
CA THR A 175 -2.99 -6.70 -10.38
C THR A 175 -3.96 -5.65 -9.86
N ALA A 176 -3.64 -4.37 -10.08
CA ALA A 176 -4.55 -3.26 -9.79
C ALA A 176 -5.78 -3.31 -10.70
N ALA A 177 -5.65 -3.79 -11.95
CA ALA A 177 -6.81 -3.97 -12.83
C ALA A 177 -7.81 -5.01 -12.28
N GLU A 178 -7.33 -6.13 -11.75
CA GLU A 178 -8.17 -7.14 -11.09
C GLU A 178 -8.82 -6.57 -9.83
N PHE A 179 -8.03 -5.90 -8.97
CA PHE A 179 -8.55 -5.23 -7.79
C PHE A 179 -9.66 -4.23 -8.12
N ASN A 180 -9.42 -3.33 -9.08
CA ASN A 180 -10.38 -2.31 -9.50
C ASN A 180 -11.63 -2.92 -10.15
N LYS A 181 -11.54 -4.12 -10.72
CA LYS A 181 -12.71 -4.88 -11.19
C LYS A 181 -13.52 -5.39 -10.00
N SER A 182 -12.88 -6.04 -9.03
CA SER A 182 -13.53 -6.55 -7.81
C SER A 182 -14.20 -5.43 -7.01
N VAL A 183 -13.56 -4.26 -6.86
CA VAL A 183 -14.17 -3.09 -6.20
C VAL A 183 -15.46 -2.65 -6.89
N LYS A 184 -15.51 -2.66 -8.23
CA LYS A 184 -16.74 -2.32 -8.97
C LYS A 184 -17.84 -3.35 -8.77
N GLU A 185 -17.48 -4.63 -8.68
CA GLU A 185 -18.42 -5.72 -8.41
C GLU A 185 -19.00 -5.59 -7.00
N VAL A 186 -18.16 -5.33 -5.99
CA VAL A 186 -18.61 -5.08 -4.61
C VAL A 186 -19.50 -3.83 -4.53
N ALA A 187 -19.12 -2.74 -5.21
CA ALA A 187 -19.96 -1.54 -5.29
C ALA A 187 -21.31 -1.80 -5.99
N ALA A 188 -21.39 -2.82 -6.84
CA ALA A 188 -22.63 -3.29 -7.46
C ALA A 188 -23.41 -4.30 -6.60
N GLY A 189 -22.94 -4.58 -5.38
CA GLY A 189 -23.60 -5.47 -4.41
C GLY A 189 -23.08 -6.90 -4.40
N ALA A 190 -21.97 -7.21 -5.08
CA ALA A 190 -21.33 -8.51 -4.93
C ALA A 190 -20.80 -8.68 -3.51
N ASN A 191 -20.87 -9.91 -3.00
CA ASN A 191 -20.23 -10.26 -1.76
C ASN A 191 -18.68 -10.13 -1.93
N PRO A 192 -17.95 -9.51 -0.98
CA PRO A 192 -16.50 -9.35 -1.07
C PRO A 192 -15.71 -10.67 -1.20
N GLN A 193 -16.11 -11.75 -0.53
CA GLN A 193 -15.47 -13.05 -0.67
C GLN A 193 -15.58 -13.62 -2.09
N ASP A 194 -16.66 -13.32 -2.79
CA ASP A 194 -16.88 -13.79 -4.17
C ASP A 194 -16.19 -12.90 -5.21
N ALA A 195 -16.13 -11.59 -4.94
CA ALA A 195 -15.62 -10.60 -5.88
C ALA A 195 -14.09 -10.61 -5.96
N PHE A 196 -13.41 -10.88 -4.85
CA PHE A 196 -11.95 -10.88 -4.78
C PHE A 196 -11.39 -12.30 -5.01
N ALA A 197 -10.29 -12.39 -5.76
CA ALA A 197 -9.62 -13.67 -6.04
C ALA A 197 -8.75 -14.19 -4.88
N PHE A 198 -8.95 -13.66 -3.67
CA PHE A 198 -8.19 -13.99 -2.47
C PHE A 198 -9.11 -13.93 -1.23
N PRO A 199 -8.76 -14.60 -0.13
CA PRO A 199 -9.57 -14.58 1.08
C PRO A 199 -9.73 -13.16 1.65
N VAL A 200 -10.97 -12.68 1.69
CA VAL A 200 -11.34 -11.45 2.38
C VAL A 200 -12.07 -11.84 3.67
N SER A 201 -11.49 -11.52 4.82
CA SER A 201 -12.15 -11.68 6.12
C SER A 201 -12.19 -10.35 6.86
N GLY A 202 -13.35 -10.04 7.46
CA GLY A 202 -13.53 -8.90 8.35
C GLY A 202 -12.61 -8.95 9.59
N SER A 203 -12.11 -10.14 9.95
CA SER A 203 -11.18 -10.33 11.07
C SER A 203 -9.70 -10.11 10.72
N ASP A 204 -9.34 -10.10 9.43
CA ASP A 204 -7.96 -9.86 9.00
C ASP A 204 -7.69 -8.37 8.85
N SER A 205 -7.30 -7.73 9.96
CA SER A 205 -7.03 -6.29 10.03
C SER A 205 -6.04 -5.78 8.96
N GLN A 206 -5.08 -6.59 8.51
CA GLN A 206 -4.14 -6.20 7.47
C GLN A 206 -4.81 -6.16 6.09
N VAL A 207 -5.66 -7.14 5.78
CA VAL A 207 -6.44 -7.13 4.55
C VAL A 207 -7.39 -5.94 4.55
N ILE A 208 -8.13 -5.72 5.64
CA ILE A 208 -9.07 -4.60 5.76
C ILE A 208 -8.37 -3.24 5.61
N TYR A 209 -7.18 -3.08 6.19
CA TYR A 209 -6.36 -1.88 6.00
C TYR A 209 -5.97 -1.70 4.52
N CYS A 210 -5.42 -2.71 3.86
CA CYS A 210 -5.03 -2.56 2.45
C CYS A 210 -6.24 -2.30 1.53
N LEU A 211 -7.40 -2.88 1.81
CA LEU A 211 -8.64 -2.60 1.06
C LEU A 211 -9.10 -1.15 1.22
N SER A 212 -8.95 -0.58 2.41
CA SER A 212 -9.33 0.82 2.67
C SER A 212 -8.46 1.82 1.91
N LEU A 213 -7.16 1.51 1.72
CA LEU A 213 -6.27 2.28 0.84
C LEU A 213 -6.74 2.30 -0.62
N GLY A 214 -7.46 1.24 -1.03
CA GLY A 214 -8.10 1.12 -2.34
C GLY A 214 -9.44 1.86 -2.48
N GLY A 215 -9.86 2.57 -1.43
CA GLY A 215 -11.16 3.27 -1.37
C GLY A 215 -12.33 2.38 -0.98
N LEU A 216 -12.08 1.15 -0.51
CA LEU A 216 -13.12 0.23 -0.08
C LEU A 216 -13.21 0.18 1.45
N SER A 217 -14.24 0.83 2.01
CA SER A 217 -14.58 0.71 3.43
C SER A 217 -15.56 -0.44 3.62
N LEU A 218 -15.08 -1.60 4.06
CA LEU A 218 -15.92 -2.73 4.41
C LEU A 218 -16.36 -2.64 5.88
N SER A 219 -17.67 -2.68 6.14
CA SER A 219 -18.24 -2.72 7.49
C SER A 219 -19.38 -3.73 7.53
N GLY A 220 -19.39 -4.64 8.51
CA GLY A 220 -20.41 -5.67 8.70
C GLY A 220 -19.85 -7.09 8.66
N ASP A 221 -20.65 -8.08 9.06
CA ASP A 221 -20.31 -9.51 8.93
C ASP A 221 -20.59 -9.96 7.49
N PHE A 222 -19.61 -9.78 6.60
CA PHE A 222 -19.61 -10.42 5.28
C PHE A 222 -19.00 -11.83 5.34
N ASP A 223 -18.41 -12.22 6.49
CA ASP A 223 -17.80 -13.53 6.73
C ASP A 223 -18.83 -14.68 6.81
N SER A 224 -20.14 -14.40 6.73
CA SER A 224 -21.19 -15.43 6.77
C SER A 224 -21.55 -15.92 5.37
N GLU A 225 -21.10 -17.13 5.02
CA GLU A 225 -21.89 -18.01 4.16
C GLU A 225 -22.80 -18.87 5.05
N GLY A 226 -24.11 -18.62 4.96
CA GLY A 226 -25.19 -19.36 5.61
C GLY A 226 -26.54 -18.91 5.09
#